data_AF-A0A100VS85-F1
#
_entry.id   AF-A0A100VS85-F1
#
_cell.length_a   1.000
_cell.length_b   1.000
_cell.length_c   1.000
_cell.angle_alpha   90.00
_cell.angle_beta   90.00
_cell.angle_gamma   90.00
#
_symmetry.space_group_name_H-M   'P 1'
#
loop_
_entity.id
_entity.type
_entity.pdbx_description
1 polymer ?
#
loop_
_entity_poly.entity_id
_entity_poly.type
_entity_poly.pdbx_seq_one_letter_code
_entity_poly.pdbx_strand_id
1 'polypeptide(L)'
;MTERIQCIREGCTNTILPATAAKTGGYCMPCKQEMEREERQRYIEANRRDVNLYAGIIDPVETLKIMHEPQVRDPLIRYVPYEQSKEQVYLSLSVEQQDQMKDYAMQRIRTGDEDTGKDILVYLVCYHDISLTAEIPELLEQEIYYPSILYKSASGEARDHLLQQVNTDDEKRNHILLMLAHISDDVVVQQFRQWRQSPPSWASELYVAPEHYTTEAGWELTKDGQRRELFITPSYSLYKVKENEGTSVESFGDSFSLLTPSANCCPWCGGALTTLISLDVKHPALHDVSWHAQQLQIQTCVICSSYGVVYMEMDAAGEPLWSSHNVMPVGMDEIDLDDYGKLAQAAGRQFQIATSSRHAFHASEWAMEPSLSQVGGHPGWVQDAEYPTCPSCSTRMKAVAQLDWGEVEKHGEGMYYMFLCEPCQLTAVSYQQS
;
A
#
# COMPACT_ATOMS: atom_id res chain seq x y z
N MET A 1 -23.37 -54.64 -9.68
CA MET A 1 -23.74 -53.23 -9.39
C MET A 1 -23.90 -53.13 -7.89
N THR A 2 -23.05 -52.37 -7.21
CA THR A 2 -23.14 -52.20 -5.75
C THR A 2 -24.32 -51.28 -5.44
N GLU A 3 -25.32 -51.78 -4.74
CA GLU A 3 -26.52 -51.03 -4.36
C GLU A 3 -26.10 -49.85 -3.45
N ARG A 4 -26.36 -48.62 -3.89
CA ARG A 4 -26.00 -47.38 -3.17
C ARG A 4 -27.18 -46.93 -2.34
N ILE A 5 -26.91 -46.44 -1.14
CA ILE A 5 -27.90 -45.99 -0.16
C ILE A 5 -27.98 -44.46 -0.19
N GLN A 6 -29.16 -43.88 -0.07
CA GLN A 6 -29.34 -42.42 0.00
C GLN A 6 -28.89 -41.88 1.37
N CYS A 7 -28.26 -40.70 1.39
CA CYS A 7 -27.93 -39.98 2.62
C CYS A 7 -29.21 -39.65 3.43
N ILE A 8 -29.16 -39.83 4.75
CA ILE A 8 -30.31 -39.60 5.64
C ILE A 8 -30.58 -38.10 5.89
N ARG A 9 -29.60 -37.20 5.63
CA ARG A 9 -29.79 -35.76 5.86
C ARG A 9 -30.88 -35.20 4.94
N GLU A 10 -31.86 -34.51 5.52
CA GLU A 10 -32.91 -33.82 4.77
C GLU A 10 -32.30 -32.85 3.75
N GLY A 11 -32.81 -32.90 2.51
CA GLY A 11 -32.32 -32.07 1.40
C GLY A 11 -31.03 -32.54 0.73
N CYS A 12 -30.38 -33.61 1.21
CA CYS A 12 -29.17 -34.15 0.58
C CYS A 12 -29.50 -35.18 -0.51
N THR A 13 -28.99 -34.98 -1.72
CA THR A 13 -29.19 -35.87 -2.87
C THR A 13 -28.08 -36.92 -3.04
N ASN A 14 -27.06 -36.91 -2.18
CA ASN A 14 -25.91 -37.81 -2.28
C ASN A 14 -26.27 -39.27 -1.98
N THR A 15 -25.65 -40.19 -2.72
CA THR A 15 -25.73 -41.64 -2.47
C THR A 15 -24.37 -42.19 -2.04
N ILE A 16 -24.37 -43.11 -1.09
CA ILE A 16 -23.17 -43.67 -0.47
C ILE A 16 -23.14 -45.19 -0.54
N LEU A 17 -21.94 -45.76 -0.43
CA LEU A 17 -21.79 -47.22 -0.36
C LEU A 17 -22.30 -47.72 1.00
N PRO A 18 -22.81 -48.97 1.08
CA PRO A 18 -23.26 -49.56 2.34
C PRO A 18 -22.19 -49.55 3.44
N ALA A 19 -20.92 -49.75 3.07
CA ALA A 19 -19.79 -49.65 4.00
C ALA A 19 -19.62 -48.24 4.59
N THR A 20 -19.85 -47.19 3.79
CA THR A 20 -19.81 -45.80 4.27
C THR A 20 -20.99 -45.54 5.21
N ALA A 21 -22.20 -45.97 4.83
CA ALA A 21 -23.40 -45.81 5.66
C ALA A 21 -23.24 -46.47 7.04
N ALA A 22 -22.65 -47.67 7.10
CA ALA A 22 -22.37 -48.35 8.37
C ALA A 22 -21.37 -47.58 9.26
N LYS A 23 -20.39 -46.89 8.66
CA LYS A 23 -19.36 -46.10 9.39
C LYS A 23 -19.87 -44.73 9.86
N THR A 24 -20.77 -44.12 9.10
CA THR A 24 -21.25 -42.75 9.34
C THR A 24 -22.66 -42.68 9.92
N GLY A 25 -23.31 -43.83 10.15
CA GLY A 25 -24.70 -43.89 10.61
C GLY A 25 -25.71 -43.48 9.54
N GLY A 26 -25.38 -43.67 8.26
CA GLY A 26 -26.25 -43.34 7.11
C GLY A 26 -26.08 -41.93 6.54
N TYR A 27 -25.16 -41.12 7.08
CA TYR A 27 -24.82 -39.81 6.50
C TYR A 27 -23.73 -39.93 5.44
N CYS A 28 -23.78 -39.10 4.40
CA CYS A 28 -22.61 -38.96 3.53
C CYS A 28 -21.47 -38.25 4.26
N MET A 29 -20.22 -38.49 3.83
CA MET A 29 -19.04 -37.88 4.47
C MET A 29 -19.12 -36.34 4.55
N PRO A 30 -19.54 -35.61 3.50
CA PRO A 30 -19.75 -34.16 3.59
C PRO A 30 -20.74 -33.74 4.68
N CYS A 31 -21.89 -34.41 4.77
CA CYS A 31 -22.90 -34.11 5.81
C CYS A 31 -22.38 -34.39 7.21
N LYS A 32 -21.65 -35.50 7.42
CA LYS A 32 -21.06 -35.82 8.71
C LYS A 32 -20.00 -34.80 9.13
N GLN A 33 -19.13 -34.38 8.20
CA GLN A 33 -18.14 -33.34 8.45
C GLN A 33 -18.77 -31.97 8.72
N GLU A 34 -19.90 -31.65 8.10
CA GLU A 34 -20.64 -30.43 8.39
C GLU A 34 -21.26 -30.47 9.80
N MET A 35 -21.85 -31.58 10.21
CA MET A 35 -22.35 -31.76 11.58
C MET A 35 -21.23 -31.67 12.63
N GLU A 36 -20.09 -32.31 12.39
CA GLU A 36 -18.91 -32.20 13.26
C GLU A 36 -18.38 -30.76 13.33
N ARG A 37 -18.43 -30.01 12.22
CA ARG A 37 -18.10 -28.58 12.18
C ARG A 37 -19.11 -27.74 12.99
N GLU A 38 -20.40 -28.01 12.86
CA GLU A 38 -21.47 -27.34 13.63
C GLU A 38 -21.37 -27.62 15.13
N GLU A 39 -21.08 -28.87 15.52
CA GLU A 39 -20.84 -29.24 16.93
C GLU A 39 -19.60 -28.55 17.49
N ARG A 40 -18.50 -28.56 16.73
CA ARG A 40 -17.27 -27.86 17.11
C ARG A 40 -17.48 -26.36 17.22
N GLN A 41 -18.24 -25.76 16.30
CA GLN A 41 -18.56 -24.33 16.33
C GLN A 41 -19.40 -23.98 17.56
N ARG A 42 -20.44 -24.77 17.86
CA ARG A 42 -21.25 -24.61 19.08
C ARG A 42 -20.41 -24.75 20.35
N TYR A 43 -19.47 -25.70 20.39
CA TYR A 43 -18.55 -25.85 21.51
C TYR A 43 -17.66 -24.61 21.67
N ILE A 44 -17.09 -24.10 20.56
CA ILE A 44 -16.27 -22.89 20.56
C ILE A 44 -17.07 -21.70 21.09
N GLU A 45 -18.27 -21.46 20.56
CA GLU A 45 -19.12 -20.34 20.96
C GLU A 45 -19.52 -20.42 22.45
N ALA A 46 -19.81 -21.62 22.96
CA ALA A 46 -20.19 -21.83 24.35
C ALA A 46 -19.01 -21.70 25.35
N ASN A 47 -17.78 -21.91 24.89
CA ASN A 47 -16.58 -21.94 25.75
C ASN A 47 -15.60 -20.79 25.47
N ARG A 48 -15.94 -19.87 24.56
CA ARG A 48 -15.09 -18.74 24.21
C ARG A 48 -15.02 -17.74 25.38
N ARG A 49 -13.81 -17.35 25.75
CA ARG A 49 -13.54 -16.33 26.77
C ARG A 49 -12.87 -15.10 26.18
N ASP A 50 -13.18 -13.95 26.76
CA ASP A 50 -12.56 -12.68 26.39
C ASP A 50 -11.27 -12.47 27.18
N VAL A 51 -10.19 -12.14 26.48
CA VAL A 51 -8.89 -11.81 27.08
C VAL A 51 -8.53 -10.39 26.67
N ASN A 52 -8.45 -9.49 27.64
CA ASN A 52 -7.98 -8.12 27.42
C ASN A 52 -6.51 -8.00 27.85
N LEU A 53 -5.60 -7.99 26.87
CA LEU A 53 -4.16 -7.83 27.12
C LEU A 53 -3.79 -6.41 27.55
N TYR A 54 -4.66 -5.44 27.31
CA TYR A 54 -4.44 -4.01 27.57
C TYR A 54 -5.02 -3.55 28.91
N ALA A 55 -5.57 -4.47 29.71
CA ALA A 55 -6.23 -4.13 30.96
C ALA A 55 -5.24 -3.46 31.95
N GLY A 56 -5.49 -2.19 32.27
CA GLY A 56 -4.66 -1.41 33.19
C GLY A 56 -3.39 -0.82 32.57
N ILE A 57 -3.20 -0.96 31.25
CA ILE A 57 -2.06 -0.38 30.53
C ILE A 57 -2.44 1.01 30.06
N ILE A 58 -1.61 1.98 30.46
CA ILE A 58 -1.78 3.40 30.13
C ILE A 58 -0.60 3.89 29.28
N ASP A 59 0.57 3.23 29.37
CA ASP A 59 1.76 3.60 28.62
C ASP A 59 1.65 3.14 27.16
N PRO A 60 1.64 4.07 26.18
CA PRO A 60 1.68 3.76 24.76
C PRO A 60 2.79 2.79 24.34
N VAL A 61 3.96 2.85 24.99
CA VAL A 61 5.10 1.97 24.66
C VAL A 61 4.76 0.51 24.97
N GLU A 62 4.20 0.24 26.15
CA GLU A 62 3.78 -1.11 26.54
C GLU A 62 2.60 -1.59 25.67
N THR A 63 1.68 -0.69 25.31
CA THR A 63 0.61 -1.00 24.34
C THR A 63 1.17 -1.45 23.00
N LEU A 64 2.16 -0.74 22.44
CA LEU A 64 2.77 -1.08 21.15
C LEU A 64 3.55 -2.40 21.21
N LYS A 65 4.28 -2.66 22.31
CA LYS A 65 4.94 -3.97 22.52
C LYS A 65 3.94 -5.12 22.45
N ILE A 66 2.76 -4.95 23.04
CA ILE A 66 1.68 -5.95 22.97
C ILE A 66 1.09 -6.06 21.56
N MET A 67 0.93 -4.93 20.85
CA MET A 67 0.42 -4.93 19.48
C MET A 67 1.35 -5.62 18.48
N HIS A 68 2.66 -5.67 18.77
CA HIS A 68 3.66 -6.36 17.94
C HIS A 68 3.88 -7.82 18.35
N GLU A 69 3.41 -8.24 19.52
CA GLU A 69 3.63 -9.60 19.96
C GLU A 69 2.68 -10.58 19.22
N PRO A 70 3.20 -11.67 18.62
CA PRO A 70 2.37 -12.64 17.92
C PRO A 70 1.30 -13.25 18.84
N GLN A 71 0.04 -13.06 18.47
CA GLN A 71 -1.07 -13.62 19.24
C GLN A 71 -1.22 -15.12 18.98
N VAL A 72 -1.27 -15.91 20.06
CA VAL A 72 -1.52 -17.35 19.98
C VAL A 72 -2.94 -17.58 19.47
N ARG A 73 -3.07 -18.24 18.31
CA ARG A 73 -4.39 -18.61 17.75
C ARG A 73 -5.04 -19.72 18.59
N ASP A 74 -5.98 -19.34 19.45
CA ASP A 74 -6.85 -20.25 20.17
C ASP A 74 -8.33 -19.94 19.84
N PRO A 75 -9.08 -20.87 19.22
CA PRO A 75 -10.49 -20.67 18.89
C PRO A 75 -11.38 -20.32 20.11
N LEU A 76 -10.96 -20.72 21.31
CA LEU A 76 -11.64 -20.45 22.58
C LEU A 76 -11.26 -19.11 23.20
N ILE A 77 -10.34 -18.35 22.60
CA ILE A 77 -9.95 -17.03 23.08
C ILE A 77 -10.41 -15.98 22.06
N ARG A 78 -11.08 -14.95 22.56
CA ARG A 78 -11.30 -13.70 21.82
C ARG A 78 -10.50 -12.61 22.49
N TYR A 79 -9.47 -12.13 21.80
CA TYR A 79 -8.73 -10.97 22.27
C TYR A 79 -9.58 -9.72 22.10
N VAL A 80 -9.68 -8.93 23.16
CA VAL A 80 -10.36 -7.63 23.10
C VAL A 80 -9.43 -6.66 22.37
N PRO A 81 -9.88 -6.03 21.27
CA PRO A 81 -9.05 -5.06 20.56
C PRO A 81 -8.78 -3.84 21.44
N TYR A 82 -7.62 -3.21 21.25
CA TYR A 82 -7.34 -1.92 21.88
C TYR A 82 -8.28 -0.83 21.34
N GLU A 83 -8.52 0.21 22.14
CA GLU A 83 -9.45 1.29 21.79
C GLU A 83 -8.97 2.15 20.61
N GLN A 84 -7.65 2.27 20.44
CA GLN A 84 -7.01 3.01 19.36
C GLN A 84 -6.35 2.05 18.35
N SER A 85 -6.22 2.48 17.10
CA SER A 85 -5.42 1.76 16.10
C SER A 85 -3.92 1.84 16.44
N LYS A 86 -3.13 0.91 15.90
CA LYS A 86 -1.67 0.90 16.04
C LYS A 86 -1.06 2.24 15.58
N GLU A 87 -1.53 2.78 14.46
CA GLU A 87 -1.15 4.12 13.95
C GLU A 87 -1.45 5.22 14.97
N GLN A 88 -2.65 5.26 15.54
CA GLN A 88 -3.02 6.27 16.53
C GLN A 88 -2.11 6.23 17.76
N VAL A 89 -1.77 5.02 18.23
CA VAL A 89 -0.84 4.86 19.36
C VAL A 89 0.57 5.33 18.99
N TYR A 90 1.09 4.95 17.82
CA TYR A 90 2.38 5.46 17.35
C TYR A 90 2.40 6.98 17.24
N LEU A 91 1.39 7.59 16.61
CA LEU A 91 1.32 9.05 16.44
C LEU A 91 1.22 9.82 17.77
N SER A 92 0.81 9.15 18.84
CA SER A 92 0.73 9.73 20.19
C SER A 92 2.03 9.69 21.00
N LEU A 93 3.07 8.99 20.53
CA LEU A 93 4.32 8.83 21.29
C LEU A 93 5.03 10.18 21.47
N SER A 94 5.48 10.46 22.70
CA SER A 94 6.45 11.53 22.95
C SER A 94 7.82 11.19 22.37
N VAL A 95 8.72 12.17 22.26
CA VAL A 95 10.10 11.94 21.78
C VAL A 95 10.81 10.89 22.64
N GLU A 96 10.66 10.95 23.96
CA GLU A 96 11.26 9.96 24.87
C GLU A 96 10.67 8.56 24.65
N GLN A 97 9.39 8.45 24.33
CA GLN A 97 8.74 7.17 24.05
C GLN A 97 9.11 6.62 22.66
N GLN A 98 9.36 7.49 21.68
CA GLN A 98 9.91 7.10 20.38
C GLN A 98 11.30 6.49 20.55
N ASP A 99 12.16 7.11 21.37
CA ASP A 99 13.49 6.55 21.69
C ASP A 99 13.38 5.20 22.42
N GLN A 100 12.44 5.05 23.36
CA GLN A 100 12.19 3.76 24.03
C GLN A 100 11.75 2.66 23.05
N MET A 101 10.87 2.99 22.09
CA MET A 101 10.44 2.03 21.07
C MET A 101 11.57 1.68 20.10
N LYS A 102 12.43 2.65 19.75
CA LYS A 102 13.63 2.42 18.95
C LYS A 102 14.63 1.49 19.67
N ASP A 103 14.90 1.74 20.95
CA ASP A 103 15.74 0.88 21.77
C ASP A 103 15.19 -0.54 21.87
N TYR A 104 13.87 -0.66 22.05
CA TYR A 104 13.19 -1.95 22.06
C TYR A 104 13.29 -2.67 20.70
N ALA A 105 13.13 -1.96 19.58
CA ALA A 105 13.30 -2.51 18.25
C ALA A 105 14.71 -3.06 18.03
N MET A 106 15.74 -2.28 18.36
CA MET A 106 17.14 -2.70 18.28
C MET A 106 17.42 -3.89 19.22
N GLN A 107 16.79 -3.94 20.39
CA GLN A 107 16.88 -5.11 21.26
C GLN A 107 16.29 -6.36 20.62
N ARG A 108 15.11 -6.27 19.96
CA ARG A 108 14.49 -7.42 19.27
C ARG A 108 15.39 -7.97 18.18
N ILE A 109 15.98 -7.08 17.37
CA ILE A 109 16.99 -7.41 16.34
C ILE A 109 18.15 -8.19 16.97
N ARG A 110 18.79 -7.64 18.02
CA ARG A 110 19.93 -8.28 18.70
C ARG A 110 19.58 -9.65 19.30
N THR A 111 18.31 -9.88 19.63
CA THR A 111 17.83 -11.16 20.20
C THR A 111 17.32 -12.15 19.16
N GLY A 112 17.41 -11.81 17.86
CA GLY A 112 17.05 -12.68 16.74
C GLY A 112 15.60 -12.57 16.26
N ASP A 113 14.83 -11.60 16.78
CA ASP A 113 13.50 -11.26 16.25
C ASP A 113 13.60 -10.02 15.36
N GLU A 114 14.27 -10.21 14.22
CA GLU A 114 14.58 -9.14 13.27
C GLU A 114 13.32 -8.54 12.64
N ASP A 115 12.31 -9.35 12.34
CA ASP A 115 11.10 -8.90 11.64
C ASP A 115 10.31 -7.89 12.48
N THR A 116 10.02 -8.22 13.75
CA THR A 116 9.37 -7.26 14.65
C THR A 116 10.23 -6.02 14.88
N GLY A 117 11.55 -6.18 14.98
CA GLY A 117 12.46 -5.05 15.12
C GLY A 117 12.41 -4.11 13.93
N LYS A 118 12.53 -4.64 12.70
CA LYS A 118 12.43 -3.86 11.45
C LYS A 118 11.08 -3.18 11.34
N ASP A 119 9.97 -3.88 11.60
CA ASP A 119 8.63 -3.31 11.53
C ASP A 119 8.51 -2.08 12.43
N ILE A 120 8.95 -2.18 13.69
CA ILE A 120 8.90 -1.06 14.64
C ILE A 120 9.73 0.13 14.13
N LEU A 121 10.94 -0.11 13.60
CA LEU A 121 11.77 0.96 13.04
C LEU A 121 11.09 1.63 11.83
N VAL A 122 10.46 0.85 10.95
CA VAL A 122 9.70 1.37 9.80
C VAL A 122 8.56 2.27 10.27
N TYR A 123 7.77 1.82 11.24
CA TYR A 123 6.69 2.61 11.82
C TYR A 123 7.18 3.97 12.35
N LEU A 124 8.30 3.97 13.07
CA LEU A 124 8.88 5.20 13.61
C LEU A 124 9.39 6.12 12.50
N VAL A 125 10.10 5.58 11.49
CA VAL A 125 10.61 6.37 10.35
C VAL A 125 9.48 6.95 9.51
N CYS A 126 8.45 6.17 9.21
CA CYS A 126 7.35 6.62 8.35
C CYS A 126 6.49 7.68 9.04
N TYR A 127 6.10 7.45 10.31
CA TYR A 127 5.15 8.31 11.02
C TYR A 127 5.79 9.53 11.67
N HIS A 128 7.04 9.44 12.11
CA HIS A 128 7.72 10.52 12.85
C HIS A 128 8.97 11.06 12.17
N ASP A 129 9.40 10.49 11.04
CA ASP A 129 10.66 10.83 10.36
C ASP A 129 11.87 10.76 11.31
N ILE A 130 11.87 9.78 12.21
CA ILE A 130 12.99 9.63 13.15
C ILE A 130 14.29 9.33 12.41
N SER A 131 15.39 9.88 12.92
CA SER A 131 16.71 9.52 12.44
C SER A 131 17.17 8.21 13.07
N LEU A 132 17.68 7.32 12.22
CA LEU A 132 18.38 6.08 12.57
C LEU A 132 19.90 6.21 12.35
N THR A 133 20.45 7.43 12.25
CA THR A 133 21.89 7.63 11.96
C THR A 133 22.81 6.85 12.90
N ALA A 134 22.43 6.69 14.18
CA ALA A 134 23.25 5.99 15.18
C ALA A 134 23.10 4.46 15.09
N GLU A 135 21.96 3.97 14.62
CA GLU A 135 21.59 2.56 14.57
C GLU A 135 21.98 1.90 13.24
N ILE A 136 22.05 2.67 12.14
CA ILE A 136 22.40 2.17 10.80
C ILE A 136 23.71 1.37 10.75
N PRO A 137 24.83 1.77 11.41
CA PRO A 137 26.03 0.95 11.43
C PRO A 137 25.79 -0.47 11.95
N GLU A 138 25.00 -0.61 13.03
CA GLU A 138 24.68 -1.92 13.59
C GLU A 138 23.73 -2.72 12.67
N LEU A 139 22.77 -2.06 12.02
CA LEU A 139 21.92 -2.72 11.01
C LEU A 139 22.76 -3.31 9.87
N LEU A 140 23.76 -2.56 9.39
CA LEU A 140 24.69 -3.03 8.35
C LEU A 140 25.59 -4.17 8.85
N GLU A 141 26.08 -4.11 10.09
CA GLU A 141 26.87 -5.20 10.70
C GLU A 141 26.07 -6.50 10.84
N GLN A 142 24.76 -6.39 11.07
CA GLN A 142 23.82 -7.53 11.13
C GLN A 142 23.34 -7.97 9.74
N GLU A 143 23.88 -7.42 8.65
CA GLU A 143 23.46 -7.68 7.27
C GLU A 143 21.96 -7.44 6.99
N ILE A 144 21.36 -6.54 7.77
CA ILE A 144 20.01 -6.03 7.48
C ILE A 144 20.17 -4.99 6.37
N TYR A 145 19.44 -5.19 5.27
CA TYR A 145 19.51 -4.34 4.07
C TYR A 145 18.12 -3.94 3.54
N TYR A 146 17.06 -4.50 4.13
CA TYR A 146 15.67 -4.25 3.78
C TYR A 146 14.85 -4.07 5.06
N PRO A 147 13.89 -3.13 5.11
CA PRO A 147 13.53 -2.20 4.03
C PRO A 147 14.49 -1.02 3.91
N SER A 148 14.71 -0.56 2.67
CA SER A 148 15.71 0.46 2.32
C SER A 148 15.39 1.85 2.89
N ILE A 149 14.13 2.12 3.21
CA ILE A 149 13.68 3.38 3.82
C ILE A 149 14.36 3.65 5.18
N LEU A 150 14.77 2.59 5.91
CA LEU A 150 15.48 2.70 7.19
C LEU A 150 16.82 3.44 7.06
N TYR A 151 17.39 3.51 5.85
CA TYR A 151 18.70 4.10 5.58
C TYR A 151 18.62 5.56 5.14
N LYS A 152 17.42 6.15 5.04
CA LYS A 152 17.22 7.54 4.61
C LYS A 152 18.08 8.54 5.39
N SER A 153 18.33 8.27 6.67
CA SER A 153 19.14 9.11 7.56
C SER A 153 20.59 8.63 7.73
N ALA A 154 21.15 7.83 6.81
CA ALA A 154 22.52 7.33 6.94
C ALA A 154 23.54 8.49 7.02
N SER A 155 24.57 8.31 7.85
CA SER A 155 25.67 9.25 7.91
C SER A 155 26.47 9.25 6.61
N GLY A 156 27.29 10.29 6.38
CA GLY A 156 28.22 10.31 5.25
C GLY A 156 29.18 9.12 5.26
N GLU A 157 29.59 8.65 6.45
CA GLU A 157 30.46 7.46 6.59
C GLU A 157 29.74 6.18 6.15
N ALA A 158 28.49 5.96 6.60
CA ALA A 158 27.70 4.80 6.18
C ALA A 158 27.40 4.84 4.68
N ARG A 159 27.05 6.02 4.13
CA ARG A 159 26.90 6.22 2.68
C ARG A 159 28.17 5.85 1.92
N ASP A 160 29.32 6.37 2.35
CA ASP A 160 30.60 6.13 1.65
C ASP A 160 31.02 4.66 1.73
N HIS A 161 30.70 3.98 2.84
CA HIS A 161 30.85 2.53 2.97
C HIS A 161 29.98 1.77 1.95
N LEU A 162 28.69 2.11 1.84
CA LEU A 162 27.77 1.51 0.85
C LEU A 162 28.22 1.76 -0.59
N LEU A 163 28.70 2.97 -0.89
CA LEU A 163 29.27 3.34 -2.20
C LEU A 163 30.52 2.53 -2.55
N GLN A 164 31.31 2.12 -1.56
CA GLN A 164 32.44 1.21 -1.80
C GLN A 164 31.92 -0.21 -2.01
N GLN A 165 31.05 -0.69 -1.12
CA GLN A 165 30.53 -2.06 -1.12
C GLN A 165 29.81 -2.42 -2.43
N VAL A 166 29.01 -1.51 -2.99
CA VAL A 166 28.24 -1.73 -4.24
C VAL A 166 29.11 -2.19 -5.42
N ASN A 167 30.40 -1.81 -5.42
CA ASN A 167 31.32 -2.15 -6.51
C ASN A 167 31.85 -3.59 -6.44
N THR A 168 31.74 -4.23 -5.28
CA THR A 168 32.36 -5.54 -5.02
C THR A 168 31.36 -6.61 -4.60
N ASP A 169 30.23 -6.22 -4.03
CA ASP A 169 29.19 -7.12 -3.54
C ASP A 169 28.14 -7.33 -4.64
N ASP A 170 28.09 -8.52 -5.23
CA ASP A 170 27.14 -8.90 -6.29
C ASP A 170 25.80 -9.38 -5.73
N GLU A 171 25.83 -10.11 -4.62
CA GLU A 171 24.63 -10.64 -3.97
C GLU A 171 23.72 -9.54 -3.42
N LYS A 172 24.29 -8.53 -2.76
CA LYS A 172 23.52 -7.46 -2.09
C LYS A 172 23.38 -6.19 -2.92
N ARG A 173 23.93 -6.16 -4.14
CA ARG A 173 24.00 -4.94 -4.97
C ARG A 173 22.66 -4.22 -5.14
N ASN A 174 21.60 -4.98 -5.40
CA ASN A 174 20.25 -4.45 -5.55
C ASN A 174 19.83 -3.67 -4.29
N HIS A 175 19.96 -4.26 -3.11
CA HIS A 175 19.61 -3.60 -1.86
C HIS A 175 20.50 -2.40 -1.58
N ILE A 176 21.80 -2.48 -1.89
CA ILE A 176 22.71 -1.34 -1.70
C ILE A 176 22.29 -0.14 -2.56
N LEU A 177 21.91 -0.38 -3.82
CA LEU A 177 21.41 0.68 -4.71
C LEU A 177 20.09 1.29 -4.19
N LEU A 178 19.19 0.48 -3.62
CA LEU A 178 17.96 0.97 -2.98
C LEU A 178 18.25 1.83 -1.74
N MET A 179 19.14 1.38 -0.85
CA MET A 179 19.53 2.17 0.33
C MET A 179 20.16 3.50 -0.07
N LEU A 180 21.09 3.48 -1.05
CA LEU A 180 21.67 4.71 -1.59
C LEU A 180 20.58 5.64 -2.14
N ALA A 181 19.65 5.10 -2.95
CA ALA A 181 18.52 5.87 -3.45
C ALA A 181 17.72 6.58 -2.34
N HIS A 182 17.48 5.92 -1.20
CA HIS A 182 16.79 6.54 -0.06
C HIS A 182 17.64 7.55 0.73
N ILE A 183 18.96 7.34 0.84
CA ILE A 183 19.88 8.35 1.42
C ILE A 183 19.75 9.67 0.65
N SER A 184 19.77 9.58 -0.68
CA SER A 184 19.37 10.66 -1.60
C SER A 184 20.12 12.00 -1.49
N ASP A 185 21.25 12.04 -0.76
CA ASP A 185 22.04 13.26 -0.61
C ASP A 185 22.81 13.65 -1.89
N ASP A 186 23.43 14.84 -1.88
CA ASP A 186 24.12 15.38 -3.05
C ASP A 186 25.23 14.46 -3.59
N VAL A 187 25.91 13.71 -2.71
CA VAL A 187 26.97 12.77 -3.10
C VAL A 187 26.36 11.57 -3.82
N VAL A 188 25.27 11.02 -3.30
CA VAL A 188 24.53 9.94 -3.95
C VAL A 188 23.97 10.39 -5.30
N VAL A 189 23.32 11.56 -5.37
CA VAL A 189 22.78 12.10 -6.63
C VAL A 189 23.89 12.27 -7.67
N GLN A 190 25.04 12.78 -7.26
CA GLN A 190 26.21 12.89 -8.13
C GLN A 190 26.71 11.51 -8.58
N GLN A 191 26.72 10.52 -7.70
CA GLN A 191 27.16 9.16 -8.03
C GLN A 191 26.25 8.49 -9.06
N PHE A 192 24.92 8.53 -8.88
CA PHE A 192 23.99 8.00 -9.88
C PHE A 192 24.14 8.71 -11.23
N ARG A 193 24.40 10.02 -11.22
CA ARG A 193 24.69 10.78 -12.44
C ARG A 193 25.96 10.30 -13.13
N GLN A 194 27.01 9.99 -12.36
CA GLN A 194 28.25 9.43 -12.90
C GLN A 194 28.03 8.04 -13.50
N TRP A 195 27.29 7.16 -12.81
CA TRP A 195 26.96 5.84 -13.34
C TRP A 195 26.13 5.91 -14.63
N ARG A 196 25.22 6.88 -14.76
CA ARG A 196 24.49 7.11 -16.02
C ARG A 196 25.42 7.52 -17.18
N GLN A 197 26.43 8.34 -16.91
CA GLN A 197 27.36 8.84 -17.93
C GLN A 197 28.44 7.82 -18.30
N SER A 198 28.90 7.05 -17.31
CA SER A 198 29.93 6.02 -17.46
C SER A 198 29.51 4.79 -16.66
N PRO A 199 28.67 3.92 -17.25
CA PRO A 199 28.17 2.74 -16.56
C PRO A 199 29.31 1.86 -16.03
N PRO A 200 29.28 1.45 -14.75
CA PRO A 200 30.24 0.50 -14.20
C PRO A 200 30.08 -0.88 -14.86
N SER A 201 31.11 -1.72 -14.78
CA SER A 201 31.10 -3.05 -15.41
C SER A 201 29.93 -3.92 -14.94
N TRP A 202 29.60 -3.84 -13.64
CA TRP A 202 28.50 -4.58 -13.02
C TRP A 202 27.11 -4.08 -13.44
N ALA A 203 26.97 -2.92 -14.10
CA ALA A 203 25.66 -2.40 -14.50
C ALA A 203 24.94 -3.33 -15.48
N SER A 204 25.69 -4.08 -16.28
CA SER A 204 25.14 -5.07 -17.22
C SER A 204 24.59 -6.34 -16.55
N GLU A 205 24.89 -6.54 -15.26
CA GLU A 205 24.39 -7.65 -14.46
C GLU A 205 23.01 -7.34 -13.86
N LEU A 206 22.59 -6.08 -13.87
CA LEU A 206 21.32 -5.63 -13.31
C LEU A 206 20.19 -5.75 -14.34
N TYR A 207 18.98 -5.97 -13.83
CA TYR A 207 17.78 -5.99 -14.67
C TYR A 207 17.43 -4.59 -15.21
N VAL A 208 17.74 -3.55 -14.43
CA VAL A 208 17.54 -2.14 -14.79
C VAL A 208 18.82 -1.34 -14.59
N ALA A 209 18.94 -0.22 -15.30
CA ALA A 209 20.07 0.69 -15.13
C ALA A 209 20.14 1.22 -13.67
N PRO A 210 21.35 1.51 -13.12
CA PRO A 210 21.48 1.96 -11.73
C PRO A 210 20.61 3.17 -11.40
N GLU A 211 20.47 4.13 -12.30
CA GLU A 211 19.61 5.30 -12.11
C GLU A 211 18.12 5.00 -11.96
N HIS A 212 17.65 3.79 -12.29
CA HIS A 212 16.24 3.43 -12.09
C HIS A 212 15.94 3.04 -10.64
N TYR A 213 16.93 2.65 -9.83
CA TYR A 213 16.71 2.39 -8.40
C TYR A 213 16.28 3.65 -7.64
N THR A 214 16.53 4.84 -8.19
CA THR A 214 16.12 6.09 -7.55
C THR A 214 14.60 6.27 -7.54
N THR A 215 13.87 5.60 -8.44
CA THR A 215 12.40 5.68 -8.47
C THR A 215 11.78 5.06 -7.22
N GLU A 216 12.40 4.06 -6.63
CA GLU A 216 11.96 3.46 -5.36
C GLU A 216 11.98 4.49 -4.22
N ALA A 217 12.95 5.40 -4.22
CA ALA A 217 13.02 6.52 -3.29
C ALA A 217 12.19 7.75 -3.74
N GLY A 218 11.45 7.63 -4.84
CA GLY A 218 10.54 8.66 -5.33
C GLY A 218 11.21 9.84 -6.04
N TRP A 219 12.40 9.66 -6.62
CA TRP A 219 13.07 10.71 -7.41
C TRP A 219 13.75 10.15 -8.67
N GLU A 220 14.03 11.02 -9.62
CA GLU A 220 14.83 10.68 -10.81
C GLU A 220 15.86 11.76 -11.16
N LEU A 221 16.78 11.39 -12.05
CA LEU A 221 17.64 12.35 -12.74
C LEU A 221 16.95 12.87 -14.01
N THR A 222 16.79 14.19 -14.12
CA THR A 222 16.36 14.83 -15.37
C THR A 222 17.36 14.58 -16.51
N LYS A 223 16.98 14.93 -17.75
CA LYS A 223 17.88 14.86 -18.91
C LYS A 223 19.20 15.58 -18.66
N ASP A 224 19.16 16.74 -17.98
CA ASP A 224 20.34 17.53 -17.62
C ASP A 224 21.12 16.96 -16.41
N GLY A 225 20.59 15.92 -15.76
CA GLY A 225 21.20 15.24 -14.61
C GLY A 225 20.99 15.96 -13.28
N GLN A 226 19.90 16.72 -13.16
CA GLN A 226 19.45 17.28 -11.89
C GLN A 226 18.45 16.33 -11.23
N ARG A 227 18.41 16.28 -9.90
CA ARG A 227 17.37 15.53 -9.17
C ARG A 227 16.00 16.18 -9.39
N ARG A 228 14.97 15.37 -9.62
CA ARG A 228 13.55 15.77 -9.65
C ARG A 228 12.73 14.79 -8.84
N GLU A 229 11.90 15.30 -7.94
CA GLU A 229 10.93 14.49 -7.21
C GLU A 229 9.83 13.95 -8.15
N LEU A 230 9.40 12.73 -7.85
CA LEU A 230 8.34 12.01 -8.57
C LEU A 230 7.04 11.92 -7.77
N PHE A 231 6.92 12.62 -6.64
CA PHE A 231 5.68 12.74 -5.89
C PHE A 231 5.52 14.15 -5.34
N ILE A 232 4.30 14.48 -4.89
CA ILE A 232 3.98 15.79 -4.30
C ILE A 232 3.95 15.71 -2.78
N THR A 233 4.24 16.81 -2.11
CA THR A 233 4.21 16.92 -0.64
C THR A 233 3.33 18.10 -0.21
N PRO A 234 2.79 18.10 1.01
CA PRO A 234 2.83 17.03 2.02
C PRO A 234 1.79 15.92 1.76
N SER A 235 1.74 14.89 2.61
CA SER A 235 0.74 13.82 2.53
C SER A 235 -0.53 14.18 3.32
N TYR A 236 -1.70 13.77 2.84
CA TYR A 236 -2.99 13.88 3.52
C TYR A 236 -3.71 12.54 3.48
N SER A 237 -4.19 12.04 4.63
CA SER A 237 -4.93 10.78 4.68
C SER A 237 -6.27 10.90 3.98
N LEU A 238 -6.63 9.86 3.23
CA LEU A 238 -8.00 9.53 2.88
C LEU A 238 -8.48 8.47 3.87
N TYR A 239 -9.63 8.67 4.50
CA TYR A 239 -10.13 7.73 5.51
C TYR A 239 -11.64 7.56 5.42
N LYS A 240 -12.13 6.37 5.80
CA LYS A 240 -13.55 6.08 5.92
C LYS A 240 -14.13 6.63 7.23
N VAL A 241 -15.22 7.38 7.13
CA VAL A 241 -16.00 7.85 8.28
C VAL A 241 -16.78 6.69 8.87
N LYS A 242 -16.70 6.49 10.19
CA LYS A 242 -17.49 5.47 10.89
C LYS A 242 -18.96 5.89 10.93
N GLU A 243 -19.89 4.96 10.67
CA GLU A 243 -21.35 5.22 10.60
C GLU A 243 -21.95 5.86 11.87
N ASN A 244 -21.25 5.85 13.02
CA ASN A 244 -21.71 6.38 14.30
C ASN A 244 -21.10 7.73 14.71
N GLU A 245 -20.17 8.28 13.92
CA GLU A 245 -19.72 9.66 14.11
C GLU A 245 -20.71 10.56 13.38
N GLY A 246 -21.62 11.17 14.16
CA GLY A 246 -22.65 12.04 13.63
C GLY A 246 -22.08 13.04 12.62
N THR A 247 -22.81 13.23 11.52
CA THR A 247 -22.55 14.25 10.49
C THR A 247 -22.50 15.65 11.10
N SER A 248 -21.37 16.00 11.70
CA SER A 248 -21.03 17.34 12.17
C SER A 248 -19.55 17.62 11.90
N VAL A 249 -19.10 17.26 10.70
CA VAL A 249 -17.90 17.82 10.10
C VAL A 249 -18.39 18.52 8.84
N GLU A 250 -18.05 19.79 8.70
CA GLU A 250 -18.42 20.63 7.56
C GLU A 250 -18.13 19.86 6.27
N SER A 251 -19.18 19.45 5.56
CA SER A 251 -19.04 18.95 4.21
C SER A 251 -18.30 20.01 3.40
N PHE A 252 -17.07 19.72 3.00
CA PHE A 252 -16.42 20.39 1.87
C PHE A 252 -17.13 19.97 0.57
N GLY A 253 -18.45 20.16 0.53
CA GLY A 253 -19.38 19.54 -0.41
C GLY A 253 -19.13 19.88 -1.89
N ASP A 254 -18.18 20.76 -2.19
CA ASP A 254 -17.78 21.12 -3.55
C ASP A 254 -16.24 21.05 -3.79
N SER A 255 -15.41 20.75 -2.78
CA SER A 255 -13.94 20.81 -2.91
C SER A 255 -13.24 19.46 -2.98
N PHE A 256 -13.94 18.37 -2.64
CA PHE A 256 -13.40 17.01 -2.71
C PHE A 256 -14.51 16.00 -2.99
N SER A 257 -14.27 15.07 -3.91
CA SER A 257 -15.08 13.86 -4.06
C SER A 257 -14.20 12.68 -4.44
N LEU A 258 -14.63 11.48 -4.04
CA LEU A 258 -13.92 10.23 -4.29
C LEU A 258 -14.87 9.25 -4.98
N LEU A 259 -14.34 8.37 -5.84
CA LEU A 259 -15.04 7.23 -6.43
C LEU A 259 -16.41 7.59 -7.04
N THR A 260 -16.47 8.67 -7.82
CA THR A 260 -17.71 9.11 -8.46
C THR A 260 -17.85 8.47 -9.84
N PRO A 261 -19.03 7.91 -10.19
CA PRO A 261 -19.25 7.31 -11.49
C PRO A 261 -19.31 8.40 -12.56
N SER A 262 -18.65 8.16 -13.69
CA SER A 262 -18.73 8.97 -14.90
C SER A 262 -19.88 8.52 -15.79
N ALA A 263 -20.42 9.43 -16.60
CA ALA A 263 -21.35 9.09 -17.67
C ALA A 263 -20.63 8.42 -18.86
N ASN A 264 -19.31 8.58 -18.96
CA ASN A 264 -18.50 8.02 -20.02
C ASN A 264 -18.19 6.54 -19.72
N CYS A 265 -18.10 5.74 -20.79
CA CYS A 265 -17.74 4.33 -20.71
C CYS A 265 -16.30 4.12 -21.21
N CYS A 266 -15.63 3.10 -20.67
CA CYS A 266 -14.33 2.66 -21.13
C CYS A 266 -14.43 2.15 -22.58
N PRO A 267 -13.64 2.68 -23.52
CA PRO A 267 -13.64 2.22 -24.92
C PRO A 267 -13.19 0.77 -25.12
N TRP A 268 -12.62 0.16 -24.08
CA TRP A 268 -12.10 -1.20 -24.11
C TRP A 268 -13.12 -2.22 -23.63
N CYS A 269 -13.49 -2.19 -22.35
CA CYS A 269 -14.42 -3.16 -21.79
C CYS A 269 -15.90 -2.70 -21.87
N GLY A 270 -16.17 -1.41 -22.10
CA GLY A 270 -17.52 -0.84 -22.07
C GLY A 270 -18.07 -0.55 -20.68
N GLY A 271 -17.33 -0.84 -19.61
CA GLY A 271 -17.69 -0.49 -18.23
C GLY A 271 -17.70 1.02 -17.99
N ALA A 272 -18.46 1.49 -17.01
CA ALA A 272 -18.46 2.91 -16.64
C ALA A 272 -17.08 3.35 -16.14
N LEU A 273 -16.63 4.53 -16.56
CA LEU A 273 -15.43 5.14 -15.98
C LEU A 273 -15.74 5.65 -14.56
N THR A 274 -14.72 5.71 -13.73
CA THR A 274 -14.79 6.19 -12.34
C THR A 274 -13.80 7.32 -12.17
N THR A 275 -14.26 8.47 -11.69
CA THR A 275 -13.39 9.51 -11.15
C THR A 275 -12.95 9.05 -9.77
N LEU A 276 -11.71 8.57 -9.67
CA LEU A 276 -11.12 8.10 -8.41
C LEU A 276 -11.05 9.24 -7.41
N ILE A 277 -10.60 10.41 -7.85
CA ILE A 277 -10.54 11.63 -7.04
C ILE A 277 -10.87 12.86 -7.88
N SER A 278 -11.63 13.78 -7.30
CA SER A 278 -11.75 15.18 -7.72
C SER A 278 -11.38 16.05 -6.53
N LEU A 279 -10.38 16.91 -6.69
CA LEU A 279 -9.89 17.78 -5.62
C LEU A 279 -9.68 19.21 -6.14
N ASP A 280 -10.13 20.19 -5.37
CA ASP A 280 -9.87 21.61 -5.67
C ASP A 280 -8.36 21.86 -5.73
N VAL A 281 -7.88 22.48 -6.81
CA VAL A 281 -6.45 22.78 -6.98
C VAL A 281 -5.90 23.74 -5.92
N LYS A 282 -6.77 24.43 -5.19
CA LYS A 282 -6.40 25.26 -4.03
C LYS A 282 -6.20 24.46 -2.75
N HIS A 283 -6.53 23.17 -2.75
CA HIS A 283 -6.28 22.33 -1.59
C HIS A 283 -4.77 22.31 -1.28
N PRO A 284 -4.34 22.44 -0.01
CA PRO A 284 -2.92 22.52 0.35
C PRO A 284 -2.06 21.35 -0.16
N ALA A 285 -2.64 20.15 -0.34
CA ALA A 285 -1.95 19.01 -0.95
C ALA A 285 -1.45 19.27 -2.38
N LEU A 286 -2.10 20.17 -3.11
CA LEU A 286 -1.81 20.50 -4.51
C LEU A 286 -1.09 21.85 -4.67
N HIS A 287 -0.58 22.45 -3.59
CA HIS A 287 -0.04 23.82 -3.61
C HIS A 287 1.10 24.01 -4.64
N ASP A 288 1.93 22.98 -4.84
CA ASP A 288 3.06 22.97 -5.78
C ASP A 288 2.71 22.30 -7.13
N VAL A 289 1.42 22.06 -7.40
CA VAL A 289 0.95 21.45 -8.66
C VAL A 289 0.46 22.53 -9.61
N SER A 290 1.07 22.60 -10.79
CA SER A 290 0.62 23.48 -11.88
C SER A 290 -0.48 22.80 -12.69
N TRP A 291 -1.74 23.08 -12.32
CA TRP A 291 -2.93 22.56 -12.99
C TRP A 291 -3.82 23.69 -13.51
N HIS A 292 -4.34 23.56 -14.74
CA HIS A 292 -5.08 24.63 -15.43
C HIS A 292 -6.57 24.67 -15.05
N ALA A 293 -7.16 23.51 -14.73
CA ALA A 293 -8.55 23.44 -14.30
C ALA A 293 -8.72 23.84 -12.83
N GLN A 294 -9.93 24.21 -12.43
CA GLN A 294 -10.23 24.51 -11.01
C GLN A 294 -10.22 23.25 -10.12
N GLN A 295 -10.41 22.09 -10.72
CA GLN A 295 -10.45 20.79 -10.06
C GLN A 295 -9.44 19.87 -10.74
N LEU A 296 -8.63 19.18 -9.95
CA LEU A 296 -7.85 18.03 -10.40
C LEU A 296 -8.77 16.82 -10.38
N GLN A 297 -9.22 16.39 -11.56
CA GLN A 297 -10.02 15.17 -11.74
C GLN A 297 -9.14 14.04 -12.27
N ILE A 298 -9.07 12.92 -11.55
CA ILE A 298 -8.35 11.72 -12.00
C ILE A 298 -9.38 10.63 -12.23
N GLN A 299 -9.66 10.38 -13.50
CA GLN A 299 -10.63 9.38 -13.96
C GLN A 299 -9.92 8.18 -14.55
N THR A 300 -10.50 6.99 -14.42
CA THR A 300 -9.98 5.76 -15.02
C THR A 300 -11.09 4.73 -15.23
N CYS A 301 -10.78 3.65 -15.93
CA CYS A 301 -11.53 2.41 -15.83
C CYS A 301 -10.87 1.53 -14.77
N VAL A 302 -11.49 1.38 -13.60
CA VAL A 302 -10.92 0.62 -12.47
C VAL A 302 -10.50 -0.80 -12.87
N ILE A 303 -11.32 -1.48 -13.69
CA ILE A 303 -11.03 -2.82 -14.20
C ILE A 303 -9.82 -2.80 -15.14
N CYS A 304 -9.83 -1.97 -16.17
CA CYS A 304 -8.76 -2.00 -17.18
C CYS A 304 -7.42 -1.49 -16.63
N SER A 305 -7.44 -0.59 -15.64
CA SER A 305 -6.20 -0.15 -14.99
C SER A 305 -5.52 -1.23 -14.15
N SER A 306 -6.21 -2.33 -13.83
CA SER A 306 -5.59 -3.52 -13.22
C SER A 306 -4.66 -4.28 -14.17
N TYR A 307 -4.71 -3.99 -15.46
CA TYR A 307 -3.94 -4.71 -16.50
C TYR A 307 -2.90 -3.83 -17.21
N GLY A 308 -2.85 -2.55 -16.87
CA GLY A 308 -1.92 -1.60 -17.47
C GLY A 308 -2.27 -0.16 -17.13
N VAL A 309 -1.44 0.77 -17.61
CA VAL A 309 -1.65 2.20 -17.33
C VAL A 309 -2.79 2.75 -18.19
N VAL A 310 -3.74 3.41 -17.55
CA VAL A 310 -4.82 4.16 -18.23
C VAL A 310 -4.51 5.65 -18.13
N TYR A 311 -4.44 6.31 -19.28
CA TYR A 311 -4.19 7.74 -19.42
C TYR A 311 -5.48 8.50 -19.74
N MET A 312 -5.66 9.66 -19.11
CA MET A 312 -6.73 10.60 -19.44
C MET A 312 -6.15 11.98 -19.80
N GLU A 313 -6.64 12.56 -20.87
CA GLU A 313 -6.36 13.94 -21.28
C GLU A 313 -7.40 14.89 -20.70
N MET A 314 -7.07 16.16 -20.56
CA MET A 314 -8.04 17.20 -20.19
C MET A 314 -8.47 17.99 -21.41
N ASP A 315 -9.78 18.16 -21.58
CA ASP A 315 -10.30 19.07 -22.59
C ASP A 315 -10.16 20.55 -22.19
N ALA A 316 -10.59 21.46 -23.06
CA ALA A 316 -10.52 22.89 -22.80
C ALA A 316 -11.41 23.38 -21.63
N ALA A 317 -12.40 22.57 -21.22
CA ALA A 317 -13.25 22.82 -20.07
C ALA A 317 -12.69 22.22 -18.77
N GLY A 318 -11.64 21.40 -18.85
CA GLY A 318 -11.06 20.69 -17.72
C GLY A 318 -11.74 19.35 -17.41
N GLU A 319 -12.48 18.80 -18.37
CA GLU A 319 -13.13 17.50 -18.24
C GLU A 319 -12.21 16.36 -18.71
N PRO A 320 -12.15 15.23 -17.97
CA PRO A 320 -11.36 14.08 -18.37
C PRO A 320 -11.88 13.42 -19.65
N LEU A 321 -10.98 13.21 -20.60
CA LEU A 321 -11.21 12.48 -21.84
C LEU A 321 -10.28 11.27 -21.94
N TRP A 322 -10.80 10.19 -22.50
CA TRP A 322 -9.99 9.01 -22.78
C TRP A 322 -8.83 9.35 -23.72
N SER A 323 -7.59 9.09 -23.29
CA SER A 323 -6.43 9.44 -24.11
C SER A 323 -6.33 8.58 -25.37
N SER A 324 -5.93 9.21 -26.47
CA SER A 324 -5.60 8.51 -27.72
C SER A 324 -4.33 7.66 -27.62
N HIS A 325 -3.52 7.86 -26.58
CA HIS A 325 -2.29 7.13 -26.30
C HIS A 325 -2.51 5.80 -25.58
N ASN A 326 -3.73 5.53 -25.11
CA ASN A 326 -4.06 4.29 -24.44
C ASN A 326 -3.89 3.10 -25.40
N VAL A 327 -3.07 2.13 -24.98
CA VAL A 327 -2.86 0.86 -25.69
C VAL A 327 -3.52 -0.25 -24.89
N MET A 328 -4.43 -0.98 -25.55
CA MET A 328 -5.16 -2.07 -24.92
C MET A 328 -4.19 -3.16 -24.46
N PRO A 329 -4.17 -3.54 -23.16
CA PRO A 329 -3.36 -4.65 -22.68
C PRO A 329 -3.73 -5.97 -23.38
N VAL A 330 -2.75 -6.85 -23.55
CA VAL A 330 -2.95 -8.17 -24.16
C VAL A 330 -3.84 -9.03 -23.26
N GLY A 331 -4.86 -9.68 -23.84
CA GLY A 331 -5.79 -10.55 -23.11
C GLY A 331 -6.98 -9.82 -22.45
N MET A 332 -7.06 -8.49 -22.61
CA MET A 332 -8.16 -7.69 -22.06
C MET A 332 -9.50 -7.99 -22.76
N ASP A 333 -9.47 -8.41 -24.02
CA ASP A 333 -10.64 -8.81 -24.80
C ASP A 333 -11.32 -10.11 -24.32
N GLU A 334 -10.64 -10.87 -23.44
CA GLU A 334 -11.17 -12.10 -22.85
C GLU A 334 -11.80 -11.88 -21.46
N ILE A 335 -11.78 -10.65 -20.93
CA ILE A 335 -12.31 -10.35 -19.60
C ILE A 335 -13.84 -10.34 -19.61
N ASP A 336 -14.43 -11.20 -18.77
CA ASP A 336 -15.85 -11.14 -18.47
C ASP A 336 -16.12 -10.05 -17.41
N LEU A 337 -16.89 -9.02 -17.79
CA LEU A 337 -17.27 -7.96 -16.88
C LEU A 337 -18.18 -8.45 -15.75
N ASP A 338 -18.87 -9.59 -15.91
CA ASP A 338 -19.73 -10.16 -14.88
C ASP A 338 -18.91 -10.74 -13.70
N ASP A 339 -17.62 -11.02 -13.90
CA ASP A 339 -16.69 -11.42 -12.82
C ASP A 339 -16.33 -10.24 -11.91
N TYR A 340 -16.55 -9.00 -12.36
CA TYR A 340 -16.26 -7.79 -11.60
C TYR A 340 -17.51 -7.27 -10.89
N GLY A 341 -17.42 -7.14 -9.57
CA GLY A 341 -18.44 -6.47 -8.78
C GLY A 341 -18.68 -5.05 -9.26
N LYS A 342 -19.95 -4.61 -9.26
CA LYS A 342 -20.26 -3.20 -9.48
C LYS A 342 -19.92 -2.43 -8.21
N LEU A 343 -19.04 -1.44 -8.34
CA LEU A 343 -18.74 -0.50 -7.27
C LEU A 343 -20.05 0.08 -6.70
N ALA A 344 -20.21 0.02 -5.39
CA ALA A 344 -21.37 0.61 -4.74
C ALA A 344 -21.40 2.14 -5.02
N GLN A 345 -22.52 2.66 -5.53
CA GLN A 345 -22.66 4.08 -5.91
C GLN A 345 -22.36 5.08 -4.77
N ALA A 346 -22.38 4.62 -3.52
CA ALA A 346 -22.11 5.43 -2.34
C ALA A 346 -20.73 5.16 -1.69
N ALA A 347 -19.89 4.29 -2.26
CA ALA A 347 -18.60 3.91 -1.67
C ALA A 347 -17.73 5.13 -1.37
N GLY A 348 -17.63 6.05 -2.34
CA GLY A 348 -16.86 7.29 -2.19
C GLY A 348 -17.41 8.28 -1.16
N ARG A 349 -18.72 8.26 -0.88
CA ARG A 349 -19.35 9.18 0.10
C ARG A 349 -18.96 8.87 1.54
N GLN A 350 -18.39 7.68 1.77
CA GLN A 350 -17.89 7.27 3.07
C GLN A 350 -16.49 7.81 3.35
N PHE A 351 -15.79 8.38 2.35
CA PHE A 351 -14.43 8.87 2.51
C PHE A 351 -14.38 10.37 2.77
N GLN A 352 -13.41 10.77 3.60
CA GLN A 352 -13.00 12.14 3.81
C GLN A 352 -11.49 12.28 3.61
N ILE A 353 -11.05 13.50 3.34
CA ILE A 353 -9.63 13.88 3.36
C ILE A 353 -9.31 14.56 4.68
N ALA A 354 -8.18 14.21 5.29
CA ALA A 354 -7.71 14.81 6.53
C ALA A 354 -7.42 16.31 6.35
N THR A 355 -7.65 17.11 7.40
CA THR A 355 -7.36 18.54 7.40
C THR A 355 -5.92 18.86 7.76
N SER A 356 -5.29 18.02 8.57
CA SER A 356 -3.87 18.09 8.91
C SER A 356 -3.04 17.25 7.95
N SER A 357 -1.92 17.80 7.50
CA SER A 357 -0.92 17.04 6.75
C SER A 357 -0.17 16.06 7.65
N ARG A 358 0.41 15.05 7.01
CA ARG A 358 1.33 14.06 7.57
C ARG A 358 2.69 14.19 6.91
N HIS A 359 3.68 13.52 7.49
CA HIS A 359 5.00 13.37 6.87
C HIS A 359 4.88 12.73 5.48
N ALA A 360 5.73 13.14 4.55
CA ALA A 360 5.65 12.69 3.16
C ALA A 360 5.80 11.17 3.02
N PHE A 361 6.54 10.51 3.92
CA PHE A 361 6.76 9.07 3.86
C PHE A 361 5.79 8.25 4.73
N HIS A 362 4.75 8.86 5.29
CA HIS A 362 3.80 8.21 6.21
C HIS A 362 3.22 6.90 5.66
N ALA A 363 3.04 6.83 4.34
CA ALA A 363 2.40 5.74 3.63
C ALA A 363 3.34 4.89 2.74
N SER A 364 4.66 4.99 2.95
CA SER A 364 5.65 4.49 1.98
C SER A 364 5.90 2.99 2.04
N GLU A 365 5.45 2.32 3.10
CA GLU A 365 5.56 0.87 3.23
C GLU A 365 4.15 0.28 3.18
N TRP A 366 3.85 -0.43 2.10
CA TRP A 366 2.52 -0.93 1.80
C TRP A 366 2.04 -1.98 2.80
N ALA A 367 2.98 -2.69 3.45
CA ALA A 367 2.68 -3.70 4.44
C ALA A 367 2.34 -3.12 5.83
N MET A 368 2.47 -1.81 6.03
CA MET A 368 2.09 -1.17 7.30
C MET A 368 0.57 -1.14 7.49
N GLU A 369 0.13 -1.46 8.70
CA GLU A 369 -1.26 -1.27 9.14
C GLU A 369 -1.47 0.05 9.90
N PRO A 370 -2.62 0.74 9.69
CA PRO A 370 -3.65 0.47 8.68
C PRO A 370 -3.16 0.87 7.29
N SER A 371 -3.83 0.36 6.26
CA SER A 371 -3.57 0.75 4.88
C SER A 371 -3.79 2.25 4.63
N LEU A 372 -3.08 2.81 3.65
CA LEU A 372 -2.55 4.17 3.73
C LEU A 372 -3.06 5.09 2.62
N SER A 373 -4.32 4.94 2.19
CA SER A 373 -4.93 5.81 1.18
C SER A 373 -4.61 7.29 1.45
N GLN A 374 -4.07 7.99 0.45
CA GLN A 374 -3.53 9.34 0.64
C GLN A 374 -3.59 10.21 -0.63
N VAL A 375 -3.56 11.53 -0.41
CA VAL A 375 -3.23 12.54 -1.42
C VAL A 375 -1.88 13.15 -1.07
N GLY A 376 -0.98 13.20 -2.06
CA GLY A 376 0.43 13.47 -1.86
C GLY A 376 1.14 12.37 -1.08
N GLY A 377 2.41 12.61 -0.74
CA GLY A 377 3.27 11.62 -0.11
C GLY A 377 3.97 10.69 -1.10
N HIS A 378 5.02 10.04 -0.61
CA HIS A 378 5.72 8.98 -1.30
C HIS A 378 4.78 7.75 -1.39
N PRO A 379 4.64 7.12 -2.58
CA PRO A 379 3.76 5.96 -2.73
C PRO A 379 4.27 4.71 -2.00
N GLY A 380 3.40 4.05 -1.25
CA GLY A 380 3.66 2.71 -0.75
C GLY A 380 3.49 1.67 -1.85
N TRP A 381 4.56 1.40 -2.60
CA TRP A 381 4.56 0.43 -3.71
C TRP A 381 4.37 -1.00 -3.21
N VAL A 382 3.39 -1.71 -3.76
CA VAL A 382 3.14 -3.13 -3.45
C VAL A 382 4.16 -4.03 -4.17
N GLN A 383 4.58 -3.59 -5.35
CA GLN A 383 5.61 -4.22 -6.18
C GLN A 383 6.76 -3.23 -6.38
N ASP A 384 7.50 -3.31 -7.50
CA ASP A 384 8.49 -2.29 -7.87
C ASP A 384 7.82 -0.95 -8.17
N ALA A 385 8.55 0.15 -7.96
CA ALA A 385 8.09 1.50 -8.21
C ALA A 385 7.83 1.76 -9.70
N GLU A 386 6.57 1.98 -10.07
CA GLU A 386 6.15 2.20 -11.46
C GLU A 386 5.52 3.59 -11.66
N TYR A 387 6.37 4.58 -11.95
CA TYR A 387 5.93 5.89 -12.40
C TYR A 387 5.69 5.87 -13.92
N PRO A 388 4.44 6.01 -14.40
CA PRO A 388 4.17 5.98 -15.82
C PRO A 388 4.86 7.14 -16.53
N THR A 389 5.36 6.87 -17.73
CA THR A 389 5.90 7.91 -18.60
C THR A 389 4.76 8.61 -19.33
N CYS A 390 4.74 9.94 -19.32
CA CYS A 390 3.76 10.71 -20.08
C CYS A 390 3.96 10.46 -21.59
N PRO A 391 2.91 10.04 -22.32
CA PRO A 391 3.05 9.72 -23.74
C PRO A 391 3.33 10.96 -24.61
N SER A 392 2.98 12.16 -24.14
CA SER A 392 3.12 13.40 -24.90
C SER A 392 4.51 14.03 -24.79
N CYS A 393 5.14 13.99 -23.60
CA CYS A 393 6.45 14.63 -23.35
C CYS A 393 7.57 13.64 -22.97
N SER A 394 7.26 12.35 -22.89
CA SER A 394 8.19 11.27 -22.54
C SER A 394 8.90 11.47 -21.20
N THR A 395 8.26 12.15 -20.26
CA THR A 395 8.77 12.40 -18.91
C THR A 395 7.95 11.59 -17.90
N ARG A 396 8.60 11.01 -16.88
CA ARG A 396 7.90 10.30 -15.80
C ARG A 396 6.93 11.23 -15.08
N MET A 397 5.71 10.75 -14.87
CA MET A 397 4.63 11.47 -14.22
C MET A 397 4.82 11.48 -12.70
N LYS A 398 4.33 12.51 -12.03
CA LYS A 398 4.40 12.60 -10.56
C LYS A 398 3.22 11.86 -9.95
N ALA A 399 3.47 11.04 -8.93
CA ALA A 399 2.41 10.47 -8.09
C ALA A 399 1.76 11.57 -7.24
N VAL A 400 0.43 11.53 -7.17
CA VAL A 400 -0.37 12.56 -6.49
C VAL A 400 -1.39 11.99 -5.53
N ALA A 401 -1.77 10.73 -5.67
CA ALA A 401 -2.60 10.05 -4.71
C ALA A 401 -2.43 8.53 -4.85
N GLN A 402 -2.79 7.80 -3.81
CA GLN A 402 -3.03 6.36 -3.88
C GLN A 402 -4.30 6.01 -3.11
N LEU A 403 -4.96 4.93 -3.50
CA LEU A 403 -6.17 4.42 -2.87
C LEU A 403 -6.09 2.91 -2.69
N ASP A 404 -6.18 2.45 -1.45
CA ASP A 404 -6.26 1.03 -1.14
C ASP A 404 -7.65 0.51 -1.46
N TRP A 405 -7.72 -0.46 -2.36
CA TRP A 405 -8.98 -1.06 -2.75
C TRP A 405 -9.60 -1.92 -1.64
N GLY A 406 -8.78 -2.47 -0.74
CA GLY A 406 -9.25 -3.18 0.46
C GLY A 406 -9.97 -2.27 1.46
N GLU A 407 -9.65 -0.98 1.48
CA GLU A 407 -10.45 -0.01 2.21
C GLU A 407 -11.77 0.23 1.53
N VAL A 408 -11.84 0.22 0.19
CA VAL A 408 -13.06 0.54 -0.57
C VAL A 408 -14.08 -0.59 -0.51
N GLU A 409 -13.66 -1.83 -0.82
CA GLU A 409 -14.52 -3.01 -0.92
C GLU A 409 -14.09 -4.09 0.08
N LYS A 410 -15.06 -4.79 0.69
CA LYS A 410 -14.81 -5.78 1.77
C LYS A 410 -13.86 -6.92 1.37
N HIS A 411 -13.76 -7.20 0.08
CA HIS A 411 -12.86 -8.18 -0.53
C HIS A 411 -12.05 -7.56 -1.66
N GLY A 412 -11.91 -6.24 -1.64
CA GLY A 412 -11.02 -5.53 -2.54
C GLY A 412 -9.57 -5.83 -2.16
N GLU A 413 -8.73 -5.91 -3.18
CA GLU A 413 -7.29 -6.15 -3.02
C GLU A 413 -6.54 -5.13 -3.86
N GLY A 414 -5.27 -4.89 -3.49
CA GLY A 414 -4.36 -4.04 -4.23
C GLY A 414 -4.58 -2.53 -4.07
N MET A 415 -3.72 -1.78 -4.73
CA MET A 415 -3.55 -0.34 -4.58
C MET A 415 -3.67 0.33 -5.95
N TYR A 416 -4.51 1.37 -6.05
CA TYR A 416 -4.52 2.25 -7.21
C TYR A 416 -3.58 3.43 -6.97
N TYR A 417 -2.69 3.68 -7.92
CA TYR A 417 -1.80 4.85 -7.90
C TYR A 417 -2.24 5.85 -8.97
N MET A 418 -2.25 7.11 -8.60
CA MET A 418 -2.74 8.21 -9.44
C MET A 418 -1.60 9.18 -9.71
N PHE A 419 -1.42 9.54 -10.98
CA PHE A 419 -0.31 10.35 -11.45
C PHE A 419 -0.77 11.51 -12.31
N LEU A 420 0.06 12.56 -12.38
CA LEU A 420 -0.15 13.67 -13.29
C LEU A 420 1.13 14.10 -14.02
N CYS A 421 0.91 14.69 -15.19
CA CYS A 421 1.90 15.40 -15.98
C CYS A 421 1.48 16.86 -16.09
N GLU A 422 2.08 17.73 -15.27
CA GLU A 422 1.75 19.17 -15.26
C GLU A 422 1.94 19.84 -16.63
N PRO A 423 3.05 19.63 -17.38
CA PRO A 423 3.21 20.29 -18.67
C PRO A 423 2.16 19.91 -19.71
N CYS A 424 1.66 18.67 -19.64
CA CYS A 424 0.72 18.12 -20.64
C CYS A 424 -0.72 18.09 -20.17
N GLN A 425 -1.00 18.45 -18.91
CA GLN A 425 -2.33 18.36 -18.27
C GLN A 425 -2.98 16.98 -18.48
N LEU A 426 -2.18 15.94 -18.25
CA LEU A 426 -2.54 14.54 -18.48
C LEU A 426 -2.47 13.80 -17.15
N THR A 427 -3.42 12.91 -16.90
CA THR A 427 -3.44 12.04 -15.73
C THR A 427 -3.25 10.59 -16.13
N ALA A 428 -2.73 9.79 -15.22
CA ALA A 428 -2.57 8.35 -15.42
C ALA A 428 -2.96 7.61 -14.14
N VAL A 429 -3.44 6.39 -14.32
CA VAL A 429 -3.73 5.47 -13.22
C VAL A 429 -3.11 4.12 -13.52
N SER A 430 -2.43 3.55 -12.52
CA SER A 430 -1.97 2.17 -12.51
C SER A 430 -2.45 1.47 -11.24
N TYR A 431 -2.28 0.16 -11.20
CA TYR A 431 -2.71 -0.68 -10.10
C TYR A 431 -1.66 -1.74 -9.81
N GLN A 432 -1.46 -2.07 -8.53
CA GLN A 432 -0.61 -3.17 -8.10
C GLN A 432 -1.33 -4.01 -7.04
N GLN A 433 -1.06 -5.31 -7.01
CA GLN A 433 -1.56 -6.25 -6.00
C GLN A 433 -0.45 -7.23 -5.62
N SER A 434 -0.50 -7.74 -4.37
CA SER A 434 0.48 -8.69 -3.82
C SER A 434 0.12 -10.15 -4.06
#